data_AF-A0A4Q2YEQ3-F1
#
_entry.id   AF-A0A4Q2YEQ3-F1
#
_cell.length_a   1.000
_cell.length_b   1.000
_cell.length_c   1.000
_cell.angle_alpha   90.00
_cell.angle_beta   90.00
_cell.angle_gamma   90.00
#
_symmetry.space_group_name_H-M   'P 1'
#
loop_
_entity.id
_entity.type
_entity.pdbx_description
1 polymer ?
#
loop_
_entity_poly.entity_id
_entity_poly.type
_entity_poly.pdbx_seq_one_letter_code
_entity_poly.pdbx_strand_id
1 'polypeptide(L)'
;MNFNDPMRNEFLYDQDRLERHVRKQELETGLTRRDILKNFLATSAAFAAAGTFTSKSSAQVPNPTILKPVDPAVFWDRGTNRETRFEALKGTGYLTPASHFFVRNHSATQVIQPQSWSLSIEGPGVANPTTFTLEDLAALQQVSLVRAIECAGNGRSFFGSQQGAAGSGTAWYLGAIGVGKWTGVRLSDLLDLAGIKPSAVDVI
;
A
#
# COMPACT_ATOMS: atom_id res chain seq x y z
N MET A 1 -8.46 -26.82 -1.56
CA MET A 1 -7.89 -25.55 -1.05
C MET A 1 -8.04 -25.57 0.46
N ASN A 2 -6.95 -25.49 1.22
CA ASN A 2 -7.02 -25.50 2.69
C ASN A 2 -7.14 -24.05 3.17
N PHE A 3 -8.32 -23.67 3.67
CA PHE A 3 -8.65 -22.31 4.12
C PHE A 3 -8.15 -22.00 5.54
N ASN A 4 -7.46 -22.95 6.18
CA ASN A 4 -6.95 -22.84 7.55
C ASN A 4 -5.51 -22.30 7.64
N ASP A 5 -4.93 -21.80 6.56
CA ASP A 5 -3.62 -21.14 6.59
C ASP A 5 -3.81 -19.65 6.97
N PRO A 6 -3.39 -19.23 8.18
CA PRO A 6 -3.60 -17.86 8.66
C PRO A 6 -2.87 -16.81 7.83
N MET A 7 -1.82 -17.18 7.08
CA MET A 7 -1.12 -16.26 6.16
C MET A 7 -1.91 -16.03 4.86
N ARG A 8 -2.98 -16.80 4.61
CA ARG A 8 -3.81 -16.70 3.39
C ARG A 8 -5.18 -16.07 3.65
N ASN A 9 -5.51 -15.76 4.90
CA ASN A 9 -6.77 -15.13 5.29
C ASN A 9 -6.51 -13.93 6.21
N GLU A 10 -6.73 -12.74 5.67
CA GLU A 10 -6.50 -11.45 6.34
C GLU A 10 -7.24 -11.33 7.68
N PHE A 11 -8.44 -11.90 7.80
CA PHE A 11 -9.18 -11.91 9.07
C PHE A 11 -8.50 -12.78 10.14
N LEU A 12 -7.98 -13.94 9.75
CA LEU A 12 -7.25 -14.83 10.67
C LEU A 12 -5.89 -14.25 11.03
N TYR A 13 -5.22 -13.60 10.08
CA TYR A 13 -3.97 -12.88 10.30
C TYR A 13 -4.14 -11.74 11.31
N ASP A 14 -5.18 -10.91 11.14
CA ASP A 14 -5.45 -9.80 12.04
C ASP A 14 -5.82 -10.28 13.45
N GLN A 15 -6.58 -11.38 13.55
CA GLN A 15 -6.94 -11.99 14.84
C GLN A 15 -5.68 -12.52 15.56
N ASP A 16 -4.81 -13.26 14.88
CA ASP A 16 -3.56 -13.77 15.45
C ASP A 16 -2.62 -12.63 15.88
N ARG A 17 -2.51 -11.57 15.06
CA ARG A 17 -1.70 -10.40 15.41
C ARG A 17 -2.22 -9.69 16.65
N LEU A 18 -3.54 -9.55 16.79
CA LEU A 18 -4.17 -8.96 17.97
C LEU A 18 -3.91 -9.81 19.22
N GLU A 19 -4.00 -11.14 19.09
CA GLU A 19 -3.70 -12.07 20.18
C GLU A 19 -2.23 -12.03 20.59
N ARG A 20 -1.30 -12.00 19.63
CA ARG A 20 0.14 -11.84 19.90
C ARG A 20 0.44 -10.50 20.57
N HIS A 21 -0.18 -9.41 20.12
CA HIS A 21 0.00 -8.09 20.72
C HIS A 21 -0.46 -8.07 22.18
N VAL A 22 -1.66 -8.60 22.46
CA VAL A 22 -2.19 -8.71 23.82
C VAL A 22 -1.28 -9.56 24.69
N ARG A 23 -0.87 -10.74 24.21
CA ARG A 23 -0.01 -11.64 24.96
C ARG A 23 1.35 -11.01 25.27
N LYS A 24 1.90 -10.25 24.32
CA LYS A 24 3.14 -9.48 24.52
C LYS A 24 2.96 -8.42 25.61
N GLN A 25 1.86 -7.66 25.58
CA GLN A 25 1.55 -6.68 26.63
C GLN A 25 1.36 -7.34 28.01
N GLU A 26 0.68 -8.49 28.07
CA GLU A 26 0.50 -9.25 29.31
C GLU A 26 1.84 -9.71 29.90
N LEU A 27 2.77 -10.16 29.06
CA LEU A 27 4.12 -10.56 29.48
C LEU A 27 4.99 -9.38 29.93
N GLU A 28 4.86 -8.22 29.27
CA GLU A 28 5.70 -7.04 29.55
C GLU A 28 5.18 -6.18 30.71
N THR A 29 3.87 -6.13 30.94
CA THR A 29 3.24 -5.22 31.91
C THR A 29 2.53 -5.93 33.06
N GLY A 30 2.26 -7.23 32.95
CA GLY A 30 1.47 -8.00 33.91
C GLY A 30 -0.03 -7.65 33.93
N LEU A 31 -0.50 -6.78 33.01
CA LEU A 31 -1.89 -6.33 32.93
C LEU A 31 -2.68 -7.21 31.96
N THR A 32 -3.82 -7.74 32.41
CA THR A 32 -4.70 -8.57 31.58
C THR A 32 -5.63 -7.73 30.69
N ARG A 33 -6.25 -8.32 29.66
CA ARG A 33 -7.33 -7.67 28.87
C ARG A 33 -8.41 -7.00 29.75
N ARG A 34 -8.69 -7.59 30.92
CA ARG A 34 -9.70 -7.10 31.88
C ARG A 34 -9.21 -5.87 32.66
N ASP A 35 -7.91 -5.71 32.84
CA ASP A 35 -7.30 -4.56 33.51
C ASP A 35 -7.20 -3.36 32.56
N ILE A 36 -6.92 -3.61 31.27
CA ILE A 36 -6.93 -2.58 30.22
C ILE A 36 -8.34 -1.96 30.10
N LEU A 37 -9.39 -2.78 30.03
CA LEU A 37 -10.78 -2.30 29.96
C LEU A 37 -11.21 -1.52 31.22
N LYS A 38 -10.65 -1.84 32.39
CA LYS A 38 -10.89 -1.08 33.64
C LYS A 38 -10.15 0.25 33.66
N ASN A 39 -8.95 0.31 33.07
CA ASN A 39 -8.12 1.51 33.06
C ASN A 39 -8.51 2.51 31.94
N PHE A 40 -9.31 2.10 30.95
CA PHE A 40 -9.83 2.97 29.88
C PHE A 40 -10.88 4.01 30.33
N LEU A 41 -11.37 3.95 31.58
CA LEU A 41 -12.27 4.96 32.15
C LEU A 41 -11.52 6.08 32.90
N ALA A 42 -10.19 6.04 32.96
CA ALA A 42 -9.41 7.02 33.73
C ALA A 42 -8.13 7.44 32.97
N THR A 43 -8.26 8.13 31.84
CA THR A 43 -7.15 8.92 31.25
C THR A 43 -7.67 9.91 30.20
N SER A 44 -8.51 10.84 30.64
CA SER A 44 -8.82 12.07 29.89
C SER A 44 -8.06 13.24 30.51
N ALA A 45 -6.78 13.39 30.19
CA ALA A 45 -6.01 14.64 30.31
C ALA A 45 -4.55 14.41 29.86
N ALA A 46 -3.98 15.41 29.19
CA ALA A 46 -2.56 15.59 28.85
C ALA A 46 -2.02 14.92 27.57
N PHE A 47 -2.36 15.51 26.42
CA PHE A 47 -1.37 15.79 25.37
C PHE A 47 -1.67 17.16 24.75
N ALA A 48 -1.34 18.21 25.51
CA ALA A 48 -1.12 19.55 24.97
C ALA A 48 0.39 19.81 24.99
N ALA A 49 0.88 20.42 23.92
CA ALA A 49 2.27 20.82 23.63
C ALA A 49 3.17 19.78 22.93
N ALA A 50 3.13 19.79 21.60
CA ALA A 50 4.31 19.55 20.77
C ALA A 50 4.18 20.37 19.47
N GLY A 51 5.23 21.14 19.16
CA GLY A 51 5.23 22.30 18.29
C GLY A 51 4.88 22.05 16.82
N THR A 52 4.41 23.14 16.19
CA THR A 52 4.27 23.31 14.75
C THR A 52 5.63 23.25 14.06
N PHE A 53 5.92 22.15 13.36
CA PHE A 53 6.99 22.10 12.36
C PHE A 53 6.39 22.33 10.97
N THR A 54 6.50 23.57 10.46
CA THR A 54 6.20 23.86 9.06
C THR A 54 7.45 23.60 8.23
N SER A 55 7.57 22.40 7.65
CA SER A 55 8.51 22.17 6.55
C SER A 55 7.83 22.57 5.24
N LYS A 56 8.16 23.76 4.73
CA LYS A 56 7.93 24.06 3.30
C LYS A 56 9.04 23.38 2.51
N SER A 57 8.84 22.11 2.18
CA SER A 57 9.66 21.45 1.17
C SER A 57 9.17 21.89 -0.21
N SER A 58 9.92 22.78 -0.84
CA SER A 58 9.80 23.03 -2.28
C SER A 58 10.55 21.93 -3.00
N ALA A 59 9.85 20.87 -3.41
CA ALA A 59 10.42 19.87 -4.30
C ALA A 59 10.55 20.47 -5.70
N GLN A 60 11.79 20.73 -6.12
CA GLN A 60 12.13 21.06 -7.49
C GLN A 60 11.77 19.86 -8.38
N VAL A 61 11.01 20.08 -9.47
CA VAL A 61 10.61 19.02 -10.41
C VAL A 61 11.53 19.07 -11.63
N PRO A 62 12.41 18.08 -11.87
CA PRO A 62 13.06 17.93 -13.16
C PRO A 62 12.43 16.80 -13.98
N ASN A 63 11.97 17.15 -15.21
CA ASN A 63 11.70 16.33 -16.41
C ASN A 63 10.80 15.06 -16.29
N PRO A 64 10.17 14.59 -17.39
CA PRO A 64 8.78 14.16 -17.40
C PRO A 64 8.52 13.04 -16.40
N THR A 65 7.69 13.33 -15.40
CA THR A 65 7.59 12.51 -14.19
C THR A 65 6.90 11.16 -14.43
N ILE A 66 6.20 11.02 -15.57
CA ILE A 66 5.39 9.85 -15.93
C ILE A 66 5.66 9.48 -17.39
N LEU A 67 6.07 8.22 -17.64
CA LEU A 67 6.34 7.69 -18.99
C LEU A 67 5.07 7.21 -19.70
N LYS A 68 4.03 6.86 -18.94
CA LYS A 68 2.73 6.47 -19.50
C LYS A 68 2.17 7.63 -20.33
N PRO A 69 1.68 7.39 -21.57
CA PRO A 69 0.99 8.40 -22.35
C PRO A 69 -0.19 8.99 -21.57
N VAL A 70 -0.23 10.32 -21.48
CA VAL A 70 -1.25 11.05 -20.74
C VAL A 70 -2.15 11.79 -21.73
N ASP A 71 -3.32 11.22 -21.98
CA ASP A 71 -4.37 11.91 -22.72
C ASP A 71 -5.11 12.89 -21.77
N PRO A 72 -5.12 14.21 -22.04
CA PRO A 72 -5.86 15.18 -21.24
C PRO A 72 -7.38 14.95 -21.20
N ALA A 73 -7.94 14.24 -22.17
CA ALA A 73 -9.34 13.82 -22.18
C ALA A 73 -9.61 12.68 -21.18
N VAL A 74 -8.57 11.94 -20.78
CA VAL A 74 -8.67 10.82 -19.83
C VAL A 74 -8.19 11.22 -18.44
N PHE A 75 -7.28 12.20 -18.32
CA PHE A 75 -6.64 12.51 -17.04
C PHE A 75 -6.73 13.99 -16.63
N TRP A 76 -6.88 14.21 -15.33
CA TRP A 76 -6.45 15.45 -14.70
C TRP A 76 -4.95 15.38 -14.39
N ASP A 77 -4.21 16.43 -14.75
CA ASP A 77 -2.81 16.57 -14.36
C ASP A 77 -2.71 16.95 -12.87
N ARG A 78 -1.93 16.16 -12.14
CA ARG A 78 -1.65 16.32 -10.70
C ARG A 78 -0.13 16.36 -10.45
N GLY A 79 0.64 16.92 -11.39
CA GLY A 79 2.09 17.08 -11.31
C GLY A 79 2.81 15.76 -11.56
N THR A 80 3.30 15.10 -10.49
CA THR A 80 3.93 13.78 -10.57
C THR A 80 2.92 12.63 -10.63
N ASN A 81 1.62 12.95 -10.71
CA ASN A 81 0.50 12.01 -10.63
C ASN A 81 -0.53 12.31 -11.73
N ARG A 82 -1.37 11.34 -12.09
CA ARG A 82 -2.51 11.51 -13.01
C ARG A 82 -3.76 10.91 -12.38
N GLU A 83 -4.81 11.71 -12.33
CA GLU A 83 -6.11 11.27 -11.85
C GLU A 83 -7.01 10.98 -13.03
N THR A 84 -7.66 9.82 -13.03
CA THR A 84 -8.58 9.47 -14.11
C THR A 84 -9.82 10.34 -14.03
N ARG A 85 -10.18 10.99 -15.13
CA ARG A 85 -11.47 11.64 -15.30
C ARG A 85 -12.56 10.57 -15.23
N PHE A 86 -13.48 10.71 -14.28
CA PHE A 86 -14.51 9.69 -14.04
C PHE A 86 -15.40 9.51 -15.29
N GLU A 87 -15.65 10.60 -16.02
CA GLU A 87 -16.36 10.60 -17.30
C GLU A 87 -15.68 9.74 -18.38
N ALA A 88 -14.35 9.62 -18.36
CA ALA A 88 -13.59 8.81 -19.31
C ALA A 88 -13.70 7.31 -19.05
N LEU A 89 -14.21 6.89 -17.89
CA LEU A 89 -14.46 5.47 -17.58
C LEU A 89 -15.78 4.97 -18.18
N LYS A 90 -16.64 5.87 -18.67
CA LYS A 90 -17.93 5.50 -19.27
C LYS A 90 -17.72 4.52 -20.43
N GLY A 91 -18.37 3.35 -20.36
CA GLY A 91 -18.31 2.34 -21.41
C GLY A 91 -17.05 1.46 -21.39
N THR A 92 -16.14 1.66 -20.44
CA THR A 92 -14.92 0.83 -20.31
C THR A 92 -15.16 -0.52 -19.61
N GLY A 93 -16.28 -0.67 -18.89
CA GLY A 93 -16.63 -1.87 -18.14
C GLY A 93 -16.11 -1.87 -16.70
N TYR A 94 -16.11 -3.05 -16.06
CA TYR A 94 -15.67 -3.19 -14.67
C TYR A 94 -14.15 -3.12 -14.51
N LEU A 95 -13.40 -3.65 -15.48
CA LEU A 95 -11.94 -3.57 -15.47
C LEU A 95 -11.52 -2.24 -16.11
N THR A 96 -10.81 -1.42 -15.34
CA THR A 96 -10.25 -0.17 -15.83
C THR A 96 -9.16 -0.48 -16.85
N PRO A 97 -9.26 0.01 -18.11
CA PRO A 97 -8.21 -0.17 -19.09
C PRO A 97 -6.87 0.36 -18.57
N ALA A 98 -5.76 -0.33 -18.85
CA ALA A 98 -4.44 0.12 -18.41
C ALA A 98 -4.12 1.55 -18.88
N SER A 99 -4.64 1.96 -20.06
CA SER A 99 -4.55 3.33 -20.57
C SER A 99 -5.33 4.35 -19.75
N HIS A 100 -6.36 3.94 -19.01
CA HIS A 100 -7.24 4.79 -18.17
C HIS A 100 -6.95 4.67 -16.67
N PHE A 101 -6.07 3.74 -16.25
CA PHE A 101 -5.71 3.58 -14.83
C PHE A 101 -4.98 4.82 -14.31
N PHE A 102 -5.35 5.32 -13.12
CA PHE A 102 -4.69 6.47 -12.49
C PHE A 102 -3.21 6.18 -12.23
N VAL A 103 -2.41 7.24 -12.07
CA VAL A 103 -0.97 7.13 -11.78
C VAL A 103 -0.66 7.91 -10.51
N ARG A 104 -0.12 7.26 -9.49
CA ARG A 104 0.39 7.92 -8.28
C ARG A 104 1.87 7.63 -8.12
N ASN A 105 2.71 8.65 -8.28
CA ASN A 105 4.14 8.55 -8.04
C ASN A 105 4.63 9.57 -7.00
N HIS A 106 5.42 9.10 -6.03
CA HIS A 106 6.16 9.99 -5.12
C HIS A 106 7.43 10.57 -5.78
N SER A 107 7.91 9.94 -6.87
CA SER A 107 9.12 10.31 -7.61
C SER A 107 8.89 10.17 -9.12
N ALA A 108 9.94 10.36 -9.93
CA ALA A 108 9.87 10.12 -11.37
C ALA A 108 9.79 8.61 -11.69
N THR A 109 9.06 8.28 -12.77
CA THR A 109 8.97 6.92 -13.29
C THR A 109 10.36 6.46 -13.75
N GLN A 110 10.84 5.35 -13.19
CA GLN A 110 12.15 4.80 -13.54
C GLN A 110 12.07 4.04 -14.87
N VAL A 111 13.11 4.20 -15.71
CA VAL A 111 13.31 3.37 -16.90
C VAL A 111 14.18 2.18 -16.47
N ILE A 112 13.62 0.98 -16.52
CA ILE A 112 14.32 -0.26 -16.15
C ILE A 112 14.66 -1.05 -17.41
N GLN A 113 15.83 -1.70 -17.41
CA GLN A 113 16.20 -2.69 -18.42
C GLN A 113 15.79 -4.08 -17.91
N PRO A 114 14.83 -4.76 -18.57
CA PRO A 114 14.30 -6.03 -18.07
C PRO A 114 15.37 -7.09 -17.84
N GLN A 115 16.39 -7.15 -18.70
CA GLN A 115 17.44 -8.17 -18.66
C GLN A 115 18.40 -8.01 -17.49
N SER A 116 18.50 -6.81 -16.92
CA SER A 116 19.38 -6.53 -15.77
C SER A 116 18.59 -6.35 -14.46
N TRP A 117 17.27 -6.46 -14.49
CA TRP A 117 16.44 -6.30 -13.31
C TRP A 117 16.44 -7.58 -12.47
N SER A 118 16.47 -7.42 -11.15
CA SER A 118 16.30 -8.51 -10.21
C SER A 118 15.56 -8.03 -8.95
N LEU A 119 14.93 -8.99 -8.26
CA LEU A 119 14.30 -8.84 -6.96
C LEU A 119 15.10 -9.61 -5.92
N SER A 120 15.67 -8.91 -4.94
CA SER A 120 16.33 -9.53 -3.80
C SER A 120 15.38 -9.60 -2.60
N ILE A 121 15.28 -10.79 -2.00
CA ILE A 121 14.65 -11.02 -0.70
C ILE A 121 15.79 -11.30 0.29
N GLU A 122 15.98 -10.39 1.24
CA GLU A 122 17.11 -10.40 2.16
C GLU A 122 16.72 -9.90 3.57
N GLY A 123 17.69 -9.90 4.48
CA GLY A 123 17.52 -9.43 5.86
C GLY A 123 17.44 -10.56 6.90
N PRO A 124 17.38 -10.20 8.20
CA PRO A 124 17.46 -11.17 9.29
C PRO A 124 16.22 -12.07 9.37
N GLY A 125 15.11 -11.64 8.78
CA GLY A 125 13.83 -12.36 8.74
C GLY A 125 13.84 -13.60 7.85
N VAL A 126 14.85 -13.82 7.01
CA VAL A 126 14.95 -14.98 6.11
C VAL A 126 16.16 -15.84 6.43
N ALA A 127 16.06 -17.14 6.17
CA ALA A 127 17.15 -18.10 6.35
C ALA A 127 18.09 -18.10 5.13
N ASN A 128 17.54 -17.95 3.93
CA ASN A 128 18.25 -18.05 2.66
C ASN A 128 17.95 -16.79 1.83
N PRO A 129 18.74 -15.71 1.97
CA PRO A 129 18.63 -14.57 1.08
C PRO A 129 18.67 -15.03 -0.38
N THR A 130 17.69 -14.61 -1.18
CA THR A 130 17.47 -15.14 -2.53
C THR A 130 17.21 -13.98 -3.48
N THR A 131 17.80 -14.05 -4.68
CA THR A 131 17.59 -13.07 -5.75
C THR A 131 16.90 -13.75 -6.93
N PHE A 132 15.84 -13.13 -7.44
CA PHE A 132 15.07 -13.61 -8.60
C PHE A 132 15.24 -12.66 -9.78
N THR A 133 15.47 -13.21 -10.96
CA THR A 133 15.32 -12.49 -12.24
C THR A 133 13.84 -12.44 -12.66
N LEU A 134 13.52 -11.64 -13.69
CA LEU A 134 12.18 -11.69 -14.29
C LEU A 134 11.83 -13.07 -14.88
N GLU A 135 12.83 -13.78 -15.42
CA GLU A 135 12.64 -15.13 -15.97
C GLU A 135 12.30 -16.14 -14.87
N ASP A 136 13.00 -16.07 -13.74
CA ASP A 136 12.69 -16.91 -12.57
C ASP A 136 11.25 -16.68 -12.10
N LEU A 137 10.83 -15.42 -11.96
CA LEU A 137 9.48 -15.07 -11.54
C LEU A 137 8.42 -15.54 -12.55
N ALA A 138 8.73 -15.49 -13.85
CA ALA A 138 7.81 -15.95 -14.90
C ALA A 138 7.65 -17.48 -14.92
N ALA A 139 8.69 -18.23 -14.51
CA ALA A 139 8.66 -19.68 -14.43
C ALA A 139 7.90 -20.23 -13.22
N LEU A 140 7.71 -19.42 -12.17
CA LEU A 140 6.93 -19.79 -10.98
C LEU A 140 5.42 -19.81 -11.26
N GLN A 141 4.67 -20.46 -10.36
CA GLN A 141 3.22 -20.56 -10.46
C GLN A 141 2.56 -19.16 -10.45
N GLN A 142 1.94 -18.81 -11.57
CA GLN A 142 1.19 -17.57 -11.72
C GLN A 142 -0.21 -17.67 -11.10
N VAL A 143 -0.65 -16.58 -10.49
CA VAL A 143 -2.02 -16.38 -9.99
C VAL A 143 -2.61 -15.12 -10.61
N SER A 144 -3.93 -15.12 -10.85
CA SER A 144 -4.65 -13.93 -11.30
C SER A 144 -5.73 -13.53 -10.31
N LEU A 145 -5.76 -12.26 -9.91
CA LEU A 145 -6.75 -11.69 -9.01
C LEU A 145 -7.35 -10.41 -9.60
N VAL A 146 -8.67 -10.27 -9.53
CA VAL A 146 -9.34 -9.00 -9.84
C VAL A 146 -9.46 -8.18 -8.56
N ARG A 147 -8.79 -7.03 -8.50
CA ARG A 147 -8.76 -6.16 -7.32
C ARG A 147 -8.75 -4.68 -7.73
N ALA A 148 -9.44 -3.87 -6.92
CA ALA A 148 -9.31 -2.43 -6.97
C ALA A 148 -8.00 -2.01 -6.29
N ILE A 149 -7.36 -0.98 -6.84
CA ILE A 149 -6.35 -0.20 -6.12
C ILE A 149 -6.91 1.20 -6.01
N GLU A 150 -6.95 1.72 -4.78
CA GLU A 150 -7.41 3.07 -4.47
C GLU A 150 -6.32 3.82 -3.71
N CYS A 151 -6.08 5.07 -4.10
CA CYS A 151 -5.22 5.95 -3.33
C CYS A 151 -5.93 6.32 -2.01
N ALA A 152 -5.25 6.20 -0.87
CA ALA A 152 -5.76 6.70 0.41
C ALA A 152 -6.11 8.20 0.40
N GLY A 153 -5.65 8.95 -0.61
CA GLY A 153 -6.01 10.34 -0.83
C GLY A 153 -7.17 10.57 -1.78
N ASN A 154 -7.84 9.54 -2.30
CA ASN A 154 -9.01 9.69 -3.15
C ASN A 154 -10.08 10.52 -2.43
N GLY A 155 -10.67 11.50 -3.11
CA GLY A 155 -11.65 12.44 -2.55
C GLY A 155 -11.07 13.58 -1.70
N ARG A 156 -9.74 13.72 -1.56
CA ARG A 156 -9.11 14.76 -0.73
C ARG A 156 -9.57 16.18 -1.07
N SER A 157 -9.88 16.48 -2.33
CA SER A 157 -10.41 17.78 -2.76
C SER A 157 -11.69 18.19 -2.03
N PHE A 158 -12.45 17.24 -1.47
CA PHE A 158 -13.71 17.51 -0.77
C PHE A 158 -13.55 17.69 0.75
N PHE A 159 -12.37 17.45 1.31
CA PHE A 159 -12.19 17.49 2.78
C PHE A 159 -12.48 18.86 3.37
N GLY A 160 -12.12 19.95 2.67
CA GLY A 160 -12.39 21.30 3.15
C GLY A 160 -13.89 21.57 3.37
N SER A 161 -14.74 21.16 2.44
CA SER A 161 -16.19 21.35 2.55
C SER A 161 -16.88 20.31 3.43
N GLN A 162 -16.37 19.07 3.48
CA GLN A 162 -17.01 17.96 4.20
C GLN A 162 -16.52 17.78 5.65
N GLN A 163 -15.28 18.14 5.93
CA GLN A 163 -14.61 17.91 7.22
C GLN A 163 -14.15 19.22 7.89
N GLY A 164 -14.40 20.38 7.27
CA GLY A 164 -14.07 21.69 7.82
C GLY A 164 -12.58 22.05 7.78
N ALA A 165 -11.74 21.20 7.19
CA ALA A 165 -10.31 21.44 7.02
C ALA A 165 -9.81 20.82 5.71
N ALA A 166 -9.01 21.58 4.96
CA ALA A 166 -8.37 21.07 3.75
C ALA A 166 -7.23 20.10 4.13
N GLY A 167 -7.20 18.93 3.48
CA GLY A 167 -6.09 17.99 3.61
C GLY A 167 -4.86 18.43 2.82
N SER A 168 -3.66 18.22 3.36
CA SER A 168 -2.41 18.41 2.62
C SER A 168 -2.17 17.30 1.59
N GLY A 169 -1.37 17.58 0.56
CA GLY A 169 -1.02 16.64 -0.50
C GLY A 169 -1.82 16.84 -1.79
N THR A 170 -1.74 15.87 -2.71
CA THR A 170 -2.41 15.95 -4.01
C THR A 170 -3.92 16.03 -3.84
N ALA A 171 -4.53 17.08 -4.40
CA ALA A 171 -5.97 17.33 -4.36
C ALA A 171 -6.73 16.42 -5.34
N TRP A 172 -6.88 15.14 -4.99
CA TRP A 172 -7.64 14.17 -5.78
C TRP A 172 -9.15 14.45 -5.68
N TYR A 173 -9.87 14.41 -6.80
CA TYR A 173 -11.31 14.15 -6.79
C TYR A 173 -11.54 12.64 -6.63
N LEU A 174 -12.48 12.04 -7.36
CA LEU A 174 -12.87 10.63 -7.19
C LEU A 174 -12.17 9.67 -8.16
N GLY A 175 -11.21 10.15 -8.94
CA GLY A 175 -10.55 9.40 -9.99
C GLY A 175 -9.27 8.66 -9.58
N ALA A 176 -8.92 8.63 -8.30
CA ALA A 176 -7.71 7.99 -7.79
C ALA A 176 -7.94 6.51 -7.44
N ILE A 177 -8.67 5.81 -8.29
CA ILE A 177 -9.05 4.41 -8.13
C ILE A 177 -9.11 3.72 -9.50
N GLY A 178 -8.79 2.43 -9.54
CA GLY A 178 -8.97 1.59 -10.72
C GLY A 178 -9.06 0.12 -10.37
N VAL A 179 -9.78 -0.65 -11.18
CA VAL A 179 -9.92 -2.11 -11.01
C VAL A 179 -9.09 -2.83 -12.07
N GLY A 180 -8.11 -3.61 -11.63
CA GLY A 180 -7.23 -4.37 -12.49
C GLY A 180 -7.42 -5.88 -12.31
N LYS A 181 -7.09 -6.64 -13.37
CA LYS A 181 -6.77 -8.06 -13.25
C LYS A 181 -5.25 -8.19 -13.14
N TRP A 182 -4.77 -8.52 -11.95
CA TRP A 182 -3.36 -8.60 -11.60
C TRP A 182 -2.89 -10.03 -11.74
N THR A 183 -1.84 -10.26 -12.53
CA THR A 183 -1.20 -11.57 -12.67
C THR A 183 0.24 -11.50 -12.17
N GLY A 184 0.63 -12.47 -11.35
CA GLY A 184 2.00 -12.57 -10.84
C GLY A 184 2.18 -13.79 -9.93
N VAL A 185 3.32 -13.81 -9.23
CA VAL A 185 3.62 -14.82 -8.20
C VAL A 185 3.12 -14.31 -6.84
N ARG A 186 2.61 -15.21 -6.00
CA ARG A 186 2.25 -14.83 -4.61
C ARG A 186 3.52 -14.51 -3.83
N LEU A 187 3.50 -13.39 -3.10
CA LEU A 187 4.61 -13.02 -2.22
C LEU A 187 4.90 -14.11 -1.18
N SER A 188 3.87 -14.79 -0.65
CA SER A 188 4.02 -15.92 0.27
C SER A 188 4.94 -17.00 -0.31
N ASP A 189 4.75 -17.36 -1.58
CA ASP A 189 5.50 -18.43 -2.23
C ASP A 189 6.99 -18.02 -2.37
N LEU A 190 7.27 -16.74 -2.61
CA LEU A 190 8.64 -16.21 -2.67
C LEU A 190 9.32 -16.16 -1.28
N LEU A 191 8.57 -15.77 -0.25
CA LEU A 191 9.06 -15.73 1.12
C LEU A 191 9.33 -17.14 1.67
N ASP A 192 8.49 -18.12 1.31
CA ASP A 192 8.71 -19.53 1.63
C ASP A 192 10.00 -20.05 0.99
N LEU A 193 10.25 -19.73 -0.29
CA LEU A 193 11.50 -20.07 -0.98
C LEU A 193 12.73 -19.44 -0.30
N ALA A 194 12.62 -18.21 0.18
CA ALA A 194 13.68 -17.54 0.96
C ALA A 194 13.82 -18.10 2.39
N GLY A 195 12.91 -18.96 2.84
CA GLY A 195 12.89 -19.51 4.19
C GLY A 195 12.56 -18.44 5.24
N ILE A 196 11.41 -17.79 5.11
CA ILE A 196 10.90 -16.83 6.09
C ILE A 196 10.88 -17.43 7.51
N LYS A 197 11.45 -16.71 8.47
CA LYS A 197 11.55 -17.15 9.87
C LYS A 197 10.30 -16.73 10.64
N PRO A 198 9.87 -17.51 11.66
CA PRO A 198 8.76 -17.13 12.53
C PRO A 198 8.97 -15.83 13.31
N SER A 199 10.24 -15.40 13.46
CA SER A 199 10.60 -14.13 14.11
C SER A 199 10.45 -12.92 13.18
N ALA A 200 10.18 -13.10 11.89
CA ALA A 200 9.93 -11.99 10.98
C ALA A 200 8.62 -11.30 11.36
N VAL A 201 8.66 -9.97 11.44
CA VAL A 201 7.52 -9.14 11.87
C VAL A 201 6.96 -8.29 10.75
N ASP A 202 7.81 -7.80 9.85
CA ASP A 202 7.46 -6.91 8.74
C ASP A 202 8.31 -7.24 7.50
N VAL A 203 7.76 -6.93 6.33
CA VAL A 203 8.45 -6.92 5.03
C VAL A 203 8.35 -5.50 4.48
N ILE A 204 9.46 -4.92 4.06
CA ILE A 204 9.57 -3.52 3.62
C ILE A 204 9.90 -3.47 2.13
#